data_AF-A0A2U3CP06-F1
#
_entry.id   AF-A0A2U3CP06-F1
#
_cell.length_a   1.000
_cell.length_b   1.000
_cell.length_c   1.000
_cell.angle_alpha   90.00
_cell.angle_beta   90.00
_cell.angle_gamma   90.00
#
_symmetry.space_group_name_H-M   'P 1'
#
loop_
_entity.id
_entity.type
_entity.pdbx_description
1 polymer ?
#
loop_
_entity_poly.entity_id
_entity_poly.type
_entity_poly.pdbx_seq_one_letter_code
_entity_poly.pdbx_strand_id
1 'polypeptide(L)'
;MLDADHLLKPISDGNACGDALDYDLSFLELEIASHGKPHQQIGDSIATEEAPDWTEVWRLGLDLSARTKDLRVGILLTRSALSQFGFSGLSRGLELLAAYVELYWSELHPRPDPEDDEDQTVRLNALASLCDLSGLLAEIRQVPLTSSRQFGTFTLRDWAGALRSQSTEIDRSTIEHAFIDTDPLQLEQISTGLHASLAAATHLDASVRQHVASDEAVRFDPLIVLLTQAKDLVDAHRKRAQPAAPASPLPDSSKASYPEVIRNRDDVVEILGRICHWYQVNEPASPLPALLERAQRLVSKDFMALIKELAPEGVAQYRSIAGLAVGEGT
;
A
#
# COMPACT_ATOMS: atom_id res chain seq x y z
N MET A 1 -7.35 -14.50 16.41
CA MET A 1 -7.02 -13.07 16.20
C MET A 1 -6.18 -12.60 17.39
N LEU A 2 -5.21 -11.71 17.17
CA LEU A 2 -4.31 -11.22 18.23
C LEU A 2 -5.09 -10.40 19.27
N ASP A 3 -5.01 -10.80 20.55
CA ASP A 3 -5.61 -10.06 21.67
C ASP A 3 -4.65 -8.97 22.15
N ALA A 4 -4.56 -7.88 21.39
CA ALA A 4 -3.65 -6.78 21.72
C ALA A 4 -3.96 -6.17 23.10
N ASP A 5 -5.24 -6.13 23.51
CA ASP A 5 -5.65 -5.54 24.79
C ASP A 5 -5.09 -6.33 25.98
N HIS A 6 -5.03 -7.67 25.87
CA HIS A 6 -4.36 -8.51 26.84
C HIS A 6 -2.85 -8.28 26.84
N LEU A 7 -2.22 -8.27 25.67
CA LEU A 7 -0.77 -8.12 25.50
C LEU A 7 -0.24 -6.74 25.93
N LEU A 8 -1.10 -5.72 25.92
CA LEU A 8 -0.76 -4.37 26.37
C LEU A 8 -0.73 -4.21 27.89
N LYS A 9 -1.27 -5.16 28.67
CA LYS A 9 -1.23 -5.08 30.13
C LYS A 9 0.21 -5.18 30.63
N PRO A 10 0.63 -4.43 31.66
CA PRO A 10 1.95 -4.58 32.28
C PRO A 10 2.23 -6.05 32.65
N ILE A 11 3.46 -6.53 32.43
CA ILE A 11 3.85 -7.91 32.78
C ILE A 11 3.80 -8.10 34.30
N SER A 12 4.34 -7.15 35.07
CA SER A 12 4.33 -7.18 36.53
C SER A 12 4.45 -5.77 37.13
N ASP A 13 4.12 -5.65 38.42
CA ASP A 13 4.28 -4.39 39.16
C ASP A 13 5.76 -4.00 39.23
N GLY A 14 6.10 -2.80 38.72
CA GLY A 14 7.47 -2.29 38.70
C GLY A 14 8.38 -2.88 37.60
N ASN A 15 7.87 -3.81 36.79
CA ASN A 15 8.52 -4.23 35.54
C ASN A 15 7.45 -4.47 34.46
N ALA A 16 6.98 -3.38 33.84
CA ALA A 16 5.85 -3.44 32.92
C ALA A 16 6.19 -4.14 31.59
N CYS A 17 7.46 -4.11 31.19
CA CYS A 17 7.98 -4.73 29.97
C CYS A 17 8.61 -6.11 30.17
N GLY A 18 8.77 -6.57 31.41
CA GLY A 18 9.29 -7.91 31.69
C GLY A 18 10.77 -8.08 31.37
N ASP A 19 11.18 -9.30 31.01
CA ASP A 19 12.59 -9.69 30.91
C ASP A 19 13.20 -9.37 29.54
N ALA A 20 14.49 -9.05 29.53
CA ALA A 20 15.28 -8.94 28.31
C ALA A 20 15.61 -10.33 27.73
N LEU A 21 15.73 -10.44 26.41
CA LEU A 21 15.83 -11.74 25.72
C LEU A 21 17.19 -12.04 25.07
N ASP A 22 18.22 -11.25 25.33
CA ASP A 22 19.53 -11.30 24.63
C ASP A 22 20.21 -12.67 24.63
N TYR A 23 19.95 -13.50 25.65
CA TYR A 23 20.48 -14.86 25.76
C TYR A 23 19.39 -15.91 25.99
N ASP A 24 18.13 -15.58 25.68
CA ASP A 24 17.00 -16.44 25.95
C ASP A 24 16.85 -17.54 24.89
N LEU A 25 16.84 -18.80 25.32
CA LEU A 25 16.74 -19.94 24.40
C LEU A 25 15.40 -20.01 23.66
N SER A 26 14.29 -19.60 24.30
CA SER A 26 12.99 -19.58 23.62
C SER A 26 12.90 -18.46 22.60
N PHE A 27 13.61 -17.34 22.82
CA PHE A 27 13.76 -16.31 21.79
C PHE A 27 14.57 -16.82 20.60
N LEU A 28 15.68 -17.53 20.85
CA LEU A 28 16.44 -18.18 19.78
C LEU A 28 15.60 -19.19 18.98
N GLU A 29 14.78 -20.00 19.67
CA GLU A 29 13.84 -20.92 19.02
C GLU A 29 12.84 -20.18 18.12
N LEU A 30 12.30 -19.05 18.59
CA LEU A 30 11.41 -18.18 17.80
C LEU A 30 12.13 -17.63 16.56
N GLU A 31 13.37 -17.14 16.70
CA GLU A 31 14.17 -16.64 15.59
C GLU A 31 14.41 -17.73 14.54
N ILE A 32 14.83 -18.92 14.97
CA ILE A 32 15.05 -20.09 14.09
C ILE A 32 13.76 -20.44 13.33
N ALA A 33 12.61 -20.49 14.02
CA ALA A 33 11.33 -20.78 13.39
C ALA A 33 10.93 -19.74 12.33
N SER A 34 11.36 -18.48 12.50
CA SER A 34 11.03 -17.36 11.60
C SER A 34 11.84 -17.30 10.30
N HIS A 35 12.95 -18.05 10.20
CA HIS A 35 13.83 -18.02 9.02
C HIS A 35 13.46 -19.02 7.91
N GLY A 36 12.56 -19.98 8.17
CA GLY A 36 12.27 -21.07 7.22
C GLY A 36 13.49 -21.98 7.01
N LYS A 37 13.41 -22.91 6.04
CA LYS A 37 14.57 -23.76 5.69
C LYS A 37 15.22 -23.25 4.41
N PRO A 38 16.53 -22.90 4.43
CA PRO A 38 17.21 -22.39 3.27
C PRO A 38 17.32 -23.46 2.18
N HIS A 39 17.50 -23.00 0.94
CA HIS A 39 17.81 -23.85 -0.20
C HIS A 39 19.07 -24.68 0.08
N GLN A 40 18.91 -26.00 0.22
CA GLN A 40 20.01 -26.94 0.41
C GLN A 40 20.04 -27.94 -0.75
N GLN A 41 21.14 -27.95 -1.48
CA GLN A 41 21.44 -28.99 -2.46
C GLN A 41 22.29 -30.07 -1.76
N ILE A 42 21.66 -31.22 -1.48
CA ILE A 42 22.37 -32.40 -0.96
C ILE A 42 22.44 -33.42 -2.10
N GLY A 43 23.62 -33.51 -2.74
CA GLY A 43 23.83 -34.37 -3.90
C GLY A 43 22.99 -33.95 -5.11
N ASP A 44 22.26 -34.91 -5.71
CA ASP A 44 21.36 -34.67 -6.84
C ASP A 44 19.94 -34.22 -6.42
N SER A 45 19.67 -34.13 -5.11
CA SER A 45 18.37 -33.71 -4.59
C SER A 45 18.35 -32.21 -4.30
N ILE A 46 17.48 -31.49 -5.00
CA ILE A 46 17.22 -30.07 -4.79
C ILE A 46 16.06 -29.97 -3.77
N ALA A 47 16.36 -29.58 -2.52
CA ALA A 47 15.32 -29.25 -1.56
C ALA A 47 14.73 -27.88 -1.92
N THR A 48 13.40 -27.81 -2.07
CA THR A 48 12.69 -26.55 -2.31
C THR A 48 12.75 -25.68 -1.06
N GLU A 49 12.86 -24.36 -1.24
CA GLU A 49 12.84 -23.39 -0.14
C GLU A 49 11.50 -23.50 0.61
N GLU A 50 11.55 -23.81 1.91
CA GLU A 50 10.37 -23.93 2.76
C GLU A 50 10.15 -22.61 3.50
N ALA A 51 8.96 -22.03 3.34
CA ALA A 51 8.54 -20.85 4.09
C ALA A 51 8.60 -21.11 5.62
N PRO A 52 8.75 -20.05 6.44
CA PRO A 52 8.68 -20.17 7.90
C PRO A 52 7.39 -20.85 8.37
N ASP A 53 7.48 -21.64 9.44
CA ASP A 53 6.29 -22.18 10.10
C ASP A 53 5.62 -21.06 10.91
N TRP A 54 4.77 -20.28 10.25
CA TRP A 54 4.07 -19.16 10.87
C TRP A 54 3.11 -19.57 11.99
N THR A 55 2.72 -20.85 12.07
CA THR A 55 1.92 -21.36 13.19
C THR A 55 2.79 -21.50 14.43
N GLU A 56 3.99 -22.05 14.26
CA GLU A 56 4.95 -22.19 15.36
C GLU A 56 5.51 -20.84 15.81
N VAL A 57 5.84 -19.94 14.88
CA VAL A 57 6.26 -18.55 15.19
C VAL A 57 5.18 -17.84 16.02
N TRP A 58 3.91 -18.01 15.67
CA TRP A 58 2.80 -17.44 16.44
C TRP A 58 2.72 -17.99 17.86
N ARG A 59 2.81 -19.32 18.00
CA ARG A 59 2.76 -19.99 19.31
C ARG A 59 3.91 -19.51 20.20
N LEU A 60 5.15 -19.60 19.72
CA LEU A 60 6.35 -19.18 20.44
C LEU A 60 6.31 -17.68 20.78
N GLY A 61 5.87 -16.84 19.84
CA GLY A 61 5.74 -15.40 20.06
C GLY A 61 4.72 -15.05 21.14
N LEU A 62 3.58 -15.75 21.19
CA LEU A 62 2.58 -15.55 22.24
C LEU A 62 3.10 -16.02 23.60
N ASP A 63 3.78 -17.16 23.66
CA ASP A 63 4.39 -17.67 24.90
C ASP A 63 5.43 -16.69 25.46
N LEU A 64 6.28 -16.12 24.60
CA LEU A 64 7.25 -15.10 25.00
C LEU A 64 6.58 -13.80 25.45
N SER A 65 5.51 -13.37 24.78
CA SER A 65 4.79 -12.14 25.12
C SER A 65 4.12 -12.17 26.49
N ALA A 66 3.97 -13.35 27.11
CA ALA A 66 3.50 -13.48 28.48
C ALA A 66 4.51 -12.98 29.53
N ARG A 67 5.79 -12.85 29.17
CA ARG A 67 6.87 -12.43 30.09
C ARG A 67 7.72 -11.26 29.58
N THR A 68 7.50 -10.78 28.35
CA THR A 68 8.26 -9.67 27.80
C THR A 68 7.45 -8.82 26.83
N LYS A 69 7.76 -7.53 26.78
CA LYS A 69 7.39 -6.60 25.71
C LYS A 69 8.66 -6.29 24.95
N ASP A 70 8.92 -7.09 23.93
CA ASP A 70 10.06 -6.95 23.04
C ASP A 70 9.58 -6.68 21.62
N LEU A 71 10.10 -5.63 20.99
CA LEU A 71 9.78 -5.24 19.62
C LEU A 71 10.05 -6.38 18.63
N ARG A 72 11.13 -7.14 18.83
CA ARG A 72 11.50 -8.27 17.95
C ARG A 72 10.43 -9.36 17.99
N VAL A 73 9.92 -9.68 19.19
CA VAL A 73 8.81 -10.62 19.37
C VAL A 73 7.52 -10.06 18.76
N GLY A 74 7.19 -8.78 19.03
CA GLY A 74 6.00 -8.13 18.48
C GLY A 74 5.99 -8.08 16.94
N ILE A 75 7.14 -7.90 16.31
CA ILE A 75 7.30 -7.91 14.85
C ILE A 75 7.05 -9.31 14.29
N LEU A 76 7.62 -10.35 14.91
CA LEU A 76 7.39 -11.75 14.49
C LEU A 76 5.93 -12.18 14.72
N LEU A 77 5.30 -11.70 15.79
CA LEU A 77 3.86 -11.84 16.01
C LEU A 77 3.05 -11.14 14.91
N THR A 78 3.46 -9.93 14.50
CA THR A 78 2.79 -9.19 13.41
C THR A 78 2.88 -9.94 12.08
N ARG A 79 4.06 -10.48 11.75
CA ARG A 79 4.28 -11.29 10.51
C ARG A 79 3.48 -12.58 10.53
N SER A 80 3.48 -13.30 11.65
CA SER A 80 2.67 -14.51 11.80
C SER A 80 1.16 -14.22 11.80
N ALA A 81 0.73 -13.08 12.35
CA ALA A 81 -0.66 -12.60 12.26
C ALA A 81 -1.09 -12.36 10.81
N LEU A 82 -0.23 -11.69 10.02
CA LEU A 82 -0.46 -11.46 8.59
C LEU A 82 -0.62 -12.79 7.85
N SER A 83 0.24 -13.77 8.12
CA SER A 83 0.18 -15.08 7.46
C SER A 83 -1.13 -15.82 7.77
N GLN A 84 -1.61 -15.77 9.02
CA GLN A 84 -2.79 -16.53 9.44
C GLN A 84 -4.12 -15.82 9.18
N PHE A 85 -4.14 -14.49 9.28
CA PHE A 85 -5.38 -13.70 9.31
C PHE A 85 -5.39 -12.55 8.27
N GLY A 86 -4.40 -12.52 7.37
CA GLY A 86 -4.27 -11.47 6.35
C GLY A 86 -4.17 -10.07 6.95
N PHE A 87 -4.78 -9.08 6.29
CA PHE A 87 -4.73 -7.69 6.72
C PHE A 87 -5.42 -7.40 8.06
N SER A 88 -6.36 -8.26 8.48
CA SER A 88 -6.93 -8.17 9.83
C SER A 88 -5.93 -8.56 10.92
N GLY A 89 -5.02 -9.51 10.62
CA GLY A 89 -3.91 -9.84 11.50
C GLY A 89 -2.83 -8.78 11.51
N LEU A 90 -2.47 -8.27 10.33
CA LEU A 90 -1.46 -7.22 10.18
C LEU A 90 -1.82 -5.96 10.96
N SER A 91 -3.06 -5.47 10.81
CA SER A 91 -3.55 -4.29 11.53
C SER A 91 -3.41 -4.46 13.03
N ARG A 92 -3.87 -5.57 13.60
CA ARG A 92 -3.75 -5.84 15.05
C ARG A 92 -2.30 -5.91 15.53
N GLY A 93 -1.39 -6.48 14.74
CA GLY A 93 0.03 -6.52 15.07
C GLY A 93 0.68 -5.13 15.04
N LEU A 94 0.39 -4.32 14.02
CA LEU A 94 0.89 -2.95 13.92
C LEU A 94 0.31 -2.04 15.02
N GLU A 95 -0.96 -2.23 15.38
CA GLU A 95 -1.60 -1.53 16.51
C GLU A 95 -0.91 -1.87 17.84
N LEU A 96 -0.58 -3.15 18.06
CA LEU A 96 0.17 -3.58 19.24
C LEU A 96 1.55 -2.91 19.29
N LEU A 97 2.28 -2.89 18.18
CA LEU A 97 3.60 -2.25 18.10
C LEU A 97 3.53 -0.74 18.33
N ALA A 98 2.54 -0.06 17.74
CA ALA A 98 2.32 1.37 17.96
C ALA A 98 2.06 1.67 19.44
N ALA A 99 1.21 0.87 20.09
CA ALA A 99 0.89 1.02 21.50
C ALA A 99 2.06 0.62 22.42
N TYR A 100 2.90 -0.35 22.05
CA TYR A 100 4.16 -0.63 22.77
C TYR A 100 5.09 0.57 22.75
N VAL A 101 5.30 1.18 21.59
CA VAL A 101 6.12 2.38 21.46
C VAL A 101 5.52 3.51 22.30
N GLU A 102 4.23 3.79 22.18
CA GLU A 102 3.59 4.91 22.89
C GLU A 102 3.58 4.75 24.43
N LEU A 103 3.27 3.55 24.93
CA LEU A 103 3.06 3.32 26.37
C LEU A 103 4.35 2.98 27.11
N TYR A 104 5.31 2.35 26.44
CA TYR A 104 6.41 1.66 27.10
C TYR A 104 7.81 2.05 26.60
N TRP A 105 7.95 3.05 25.72
CA TRP A 105 9.23 3.38 25.05
C TRP A 105 10.48 3.28 25.92
N SER A 106 10.49 3.89 27.11
CA SER A 106 11.66 3.90 28.00
C SER A 106 12.09 2.49 28.42
N GLU A 107 11.12 1.64 28.77
CA GLU A 107 11.34 0.31 29.32
C GLU A 107 11.23 -0.83 28.30
N LEU A 108 10.84 -0.52 27.06
CA LEU A 108 10.57 -1.48 25.99
C LEU A 108 11.84 -2.21 25.55
N HIS A 109 11.74 -3.52 25.31
CA HIS A 109 12.87 -4.31 24.82
C HIS A 109 12.96 -4.28 23.28
N PRO A 110 14.17 -4.40 22.69
CA PRO A 110 15.46 -4.39 23.35
C PRO A 110 15.77 -3.01 23.95
N ARG A 111 16.28 -2.98 25.19
CA ARG A 111 16.63 -1.72 25.86
C ARG A 111 18.00 -1.23 25.37
N PRO A 112 18.17 0.08 25.12
CA PRO A 112 19.47 0.70 24.91
C PRO A 112 20.41 0.41 26.07
N ASP A 113 21.70 0.30 25.76
CA ASP A 113 22.71 0.18 26.79
C ASP A 113 22.89 1.54 27.49
N PRO A 114 22.70 1.64 28.82
CA PRO A 114 22.93 2.88 29.55
C PRO A 114 24.40 3.32 29.56
N GLU A 115 25.34 2.42 29.23
CA GLU A 115 26.77 2.75 29.10
C GLU A 115 27.12 3.36 27.72
N ASP A 116 26.21 3.30 26.74
CA ASP A 116 26.40 3.76 25.35
C ASP A 116 25.42 4.90 24.99
N ASP A 117 25.39 5.95 25.83
CA ASP A 117 24.59 7.18 25.64
C ASP A 117 23.10 6.95 25.32
N GLU A 118 22.52 5.82 25.75
CA GLU A 118 21.16 5.37 25.41
C GLU A 118 20.90 5.24 23.89
N ASP A 119 21.88 4.74 23.13
CA ASP A 119 21.78 4.52 21.68
C ASP A 119 20.56 3.65 21.30
N GLN A 120 19.64 4.25 20.54
CA GLN A 120 18.40 3.62 20.08
C GLN A 120 18.60 2.70 18.86
N THR A 121 19.81 2.60 18.32
CA THR A 121 20.13 1.87 17.09
C THR A 121 19.55 0.46 17.07
N VAL A 122 19.62 -0.30 18.17
CA VAL A 122 19.06 -1.66 18.21
C VAL A 122 17.54 -1.67 18.05
N ARG A 123 16.81 -0.75 18.71
CA ARG A 123 15.36 -0.62 18.56
C ARG A 123 14.97 -0.17 17.16
N LEU A 124 15.70 0.82 16.63
CA LEU A 124 15.44 1.36 15.29
C LEU A 124 15.71 0.32 14.22
N ASN A 125 16.75 -0.50 14.37
CA ASN A 125 17.02 -1.63 13.47
C ASN A 125 15.92 -2.69 13.54
N ALA A 126 15.41 -3.02 14.74
CA ALA A 126 14.28 -3.92 14.88
C ALA A 126 13.06 -3.36 14.13
N LEU A 127 12.68 -2.12 14.38
CA LEU A 127 11.55 -1.46 13.70
C LEU A 127 11.74 -1.34 12.19
N ALA A 128 12.96 -1.08 11.71
CA ALA A 128 13.29 -1.00 10.30
C ALA A 128 13.03 -2.33 9.55
N SER A 129 13.06 -3.47 10.24
CA SER A 129 12.72 -4.77 9.63
C SER A 129 11.27 -4.85 9.12
N LEU A 130 10.35 -4.03 9.64
CA LEU A 130 8.99 -3.90 9.10
C LEU A 130 8.96 -3.37 7.66
N CYS A 131 10.05 -2.73 7.23
CA CYS A 131 10.24 -2.20 5.88
C CYS A 131 11.20 -3.04 5.04
N ASP A 132 11.56 -4.26 5.49
CA ASP A 132 12.42 -5.14 4.70
C ASP A 132 11.72 -5.60 3.41
N LEU A 133 12.40 -5.44 2.28
CA LEU A 133 11.91 -5.79 0.95
C LEU A 133 11.75 -7.30 0.77
N SER A 134 12.61 -8.10 1.41
CA SER A 134 12.55 -9.57 1.40
C SER A 134 11.67 -10.17 2.50
N GLY A 135 11.41 -9.42 3.56
CA GLY A 135 10.59 -9.83 4.71
C GLY A 135 9.14 -9.38 4.57
N LEU A 136 8.67 -8.59 5.53
CA LEU A 136 7.25 -8.22 5.67
C LEU A 136 6.67 -7.61 4.38
N LEU A 137 7.44 -6.79 3.63
CA LEU A 137 6.93 -6.21 2.40
C LEU A 137 6.73 -7.25 1.29
N ALA A 138 7.56 -8.29 1.22
CA ALA A 138 7.34 -9.40 0.30
C ALA A 138 6.11 -10.23 0.72
N GLU A 139 5.95 -10.47 2.03
CA GLU A 139 4.81 -11.19 2.60
C GLU A 139 3.49 -10.47 2.30
N ILE A 140 3.42 -9.16 2.53
CA ILE A 140 2.24 -8.32 2.22
C ILE A 140 1.87 -8.43 0.74
N ARG A 141 2.86 -8.39 -0.17
CA ARG A 141 2.61 -8.49 -1.61
C ARG A 141 2.00 -9.82 -2.04
N GLN A 142 2.19 -10.87 -1.25
CA GLN A 142 1.73 -12.24 -1.51
C GLN A 142 0.38 -12.54 -0.84
N VAL A 143 -0.17 -11.63 -0.03
CA VAL A 143 -1.50 -11.83 0.57
C VAL A 143 -2.57 -11.78 -0.52
N PRO A 144 -3.48 -12.78 -0.58
CA PRO A 144 -4.60 -12.77 -1.51
C PRO A 144 -5.49 -11.52 -1.35
N LEU A 145 -5.74 -10.84 -2.47
CA LEU A 145 -6.67 -9.71 -2.58
C LEU A 145 -8.02 -10.13 -3.19
N THR A 146 -8.06 -11.29 -3.84
CA THR A 146 -9.28 -11.87 -4.44
C THR A 146 -9.51 -13.28 -3.91
N SER A 147 -10.75 -13.74 -3.99
CA SER A 147 -11.12 -15.13 -3.79
C SER A 147 -12.24 -15.49 -4.76
N SER A 148 -11.85 -15.71 -6.01
CA SER A 148 -12.77 -16.09 -7.08
C SER A 148 -12.82 -17.61 -7.20
N ARG A 149 -14.02 -18.16 -7.35
CA ARG A 149 -14.20 -19.60 -7.64
C ARG A 149 -13.79 -19.94 -9.06
N GLN A 150 -13.94 -18.98 -9.98
CA GLN A 150 -13.67 -19.17 -11.41
C GLN A 150 -12.21 -18.87 -11.79
N PHE A 151 -11.64 -17.81 -11.22
CA PHE A 151 -10.33 -17.28 -11.61
C PHE A 151 -9.25 -17.50 -10.55
N GLY A 152 -9.62 -17.91 -9.33
CA GLY A 152 -8.69 -18.14 -8.23
C GLY A 152 -8.36 -16.89 -7.41
N THR A 153 -7.22 -16.95 -6.73
CA THR A 153 -6.72 -15.90 -5.85
C THR A 153 -5.58 -15.15 -6.52
N PHE A 154 -5.63 -13.83 -6.50
CA PHE A 154 -4.58 -12.96 -6.98
C PHE A 154 -4.10 -12.03 -5.88
N THR A 155 -2.85 -11.65 -5.98
CA THR A 155 -2.12 -10.87 -4.99
C THR A 155 -1.73 -9.50 -5.55
N LEU A 156 -1.20 -8.62 -4.70
CA LEU A 156 -0.65 -7.35 -5.17
C LEU A 156 0.56 -7.58 -6.10
N ARG A 157 1.34 -8.64 -5.86
CA ARG A 157 2.45 -9.04 -6.74
C ARG A 157 1.97 -9.35 -8.15
N ASP A 158 0.89 -10.13 -8.26
CA ASP A 158 0.31 -10.52 -9.56
C ASP A 158 -0.18 -9.30 -10.32
N TRP A 159 -0.90 -8.41 -9.62
CA TRP A 159 -1.38 -7.15 -10.19
C TRP A 159 -0.23 -6.29 -10.73
N ALA A 160 0.84 -6.13 -9.94
CA ALA A 160 2.01 -5.35 -10.35
C ALA A 160 2.76 -6.01 -11.53
N GLY A 161 2.78 -7.35 -11.59
CA GLY A 161 3.34 -8.11 -12.71
C GLY A 161 2.55 -7.90 -14.01
N ALA A 162 1.22 -8.01 -13.92
CA ALA A 162 0.32 -7.79 -15.05
C ALA A 162 0.42 -6.37 -15.62
N LEU A 163 0.58 -5.35 -14.77
CA LEU A 163 0.77 -3.95 -15.23
C LEU A 163 2.08 -3.71 -16.00
N ARG A 164 3.12 -4.49 -15.73
CA ARG A 164 4.43 -4.35 -16.38
C ARG A 164 4.54 -5.12 -17.70
N SER A 165 3.52 -5.90 -18.07
CA SER A 165 3.55 -6.84 -19.21
C SER A 165 4.81 -7.72 -19.24
N GLN A 166 5.40 -7.96 -18.07
CA GLN A 166 6.57 -8.82 -17.92
C GLN A 166 6.07 -10.25 -17.83
N SER A 167 5.92 -10.91 -18.99
CA SER A 167 5.89 -12.38 -19.16
C SER A 167 5.09 -13.15 -18.09
N THR A 168 3.94 -12.64 -17.68
CA THR A 168 3.03 -13.36 -16.78
C THR A 168 1.96 -14.00 -17.65
N GLU A 169 1.68 -15.29 -17.45
CA GLU A 169 0.56 -16.00 -18.08
C GLU A 169 -0.80 -15.37 -17.72
N ILE A 170 -0.81 -14.52 -16.68
CA ILE A 170 -1.98 -13.88 -16.10
C ILE A 170 -2.10 -12.45 -16.66
N ASP A 171 -3.11 -12.22 -17.49
CA ASP A 171 -3.46 -10.88 -17.96
C ASP A 171 -4.22 -10.08 -16.88
N ARG A 172 -4.06 -8.76 -16.91
CA ARG A 172 -4.76 -7.81 -16.03
C ARG A 172 -6.27 -8.04 -16.03
N SER A 173 -6.87 -8.29 -17.20
CA SER A 173 -8.31 -8.54 -17.31
C SER A 173 -8.78 -9.73 -16.46
N THR A 174 -7.95 -10.77 -16.33
CA THR A 174 -8.25 -11.94 -15.52
C THR A 174 -8.33 -11.58 -14.04
N ILE A 175 -7.39 -10.75 -13.56
CA ILE A 175 -7.38 -10.25 -12.18
C ILE A 175 -8.59 -9.34 -11.93
N GLU A 176 -8.94 -8.47 -12.88
CA GLU A 176 -10.12 -7.60 -12.76
C GLU A 176 -11.43 -8.43 -12.68
N HIS A 177 -11.54 -9.51 -13.44
CA HIS A 177 -12.69 -10.43 -13.34
C HIS A 177 -12.71 -11.21 -12.02
N ALA A 178 -11.55 -11.59 -11.48
CA ALA A 178 -11.47 -12.22 -10.18
C ALA A 178 -11.94 -11.30 -9.05
N PHE A 179 -11.65 -10.00 -9.13
CA PHE A 179 -12.21 -9.01 -8.20
C PHE A 179 -13.74 -8.92 -8.30
N ILE A 180 -14.30 -8.98 -9.51
CA ILE A 180 -15.76 -8.94 -9.73
C ILE A 180 -16.45 -10.18 -9.16
N ASP A 181 -15.82 -11.36 -9.29
CA ASP A 181 -16.34 -12.64 -8.78
C ASP A 181 -16.11 -12.86 -7.27
N THR A 182 -15.25 -12.07 -6.63
CA THR A 182 -14.97 -12.17 -5.19
C THR A 182 -16.19 -11.73 -4.38
N ASP A 183 -16.51 -12.47 -3.31
CA ASP A 183 -17.61 -12.12 -2.39
C ASP A 183 -17.44 -10.68 -1.86
N PRO A 184 -18.45 -9.80 -2.04
CA PRO A 184 -18.39 -8.43 -1.53
C PRO A 184 -18.10 -8.32 -0.03
N LEU A 185 -18.54 -9.28 0.79
CA LEU A 185 -18.25 -9.28 2.23
C LEU A 185 -16.76 -9.56 2.49
N GLN A 186 -16.16 -10.46 1.73
CA GLN A 186 -14.73 -10.74 1.85
C GLN A 186 -13.89 -9.54 1.37
N LEU A 187 -14.31 -8.90 0.28
CA LEU A 187 -13.66 -7.70 -0.24
C LEU A 187 -13.77 -6.52 0.75
N GLU A 188 -14.90 -6.39 1.44
CA GLU A 188 -15.10 -5.42 2.54
C GLU A 188 -14.16 -5.70 3.72
N GLN A 189 -14.00 -6.97 4.12
CA GLN A 189 -13.07 -7.35 5.19
C GLN A 189 -11.62 -7.03 4.82
N ILE A 190 -11.20 -7.32 3.59
CA ILE A 190 -9.86 -6.99 3.09
C ILE A 190 -9.66 -5.46 3.08
N SER A 191 -10.63 -4.70 2.55
CA SER A 191 -10.60 -3.23 2.55
C SER A 191 -10.47 -2.65 3.96
N THR A 192 -11.29 -3.13 4.90
CA THR A 192 -11.26 -2.70 6.31
C THR A 192 -9.91 -3.02 6.95
N GLY A 193 -9.38 -4.22 6.75
CA GLY A 193 -8.06 -4.61 7.27
C GLY A 193 -6.92 -3.76 6.69
N LEU A 194 -6.99 -3.40 5.40
CA LEU A 194 -6.02 -2.52 4.75
C LEU A 194 -6.08 -1.09 5.29
N HIS A 195 -7.29 -0.54 5.50
CA HIS A 195 -7.47 0.77 6.13
C HIS A 195 -6.88 0.80 7.54
N ALA A 196 -7.22 -0.20 8.36
CA ALA A 196 -6.69 -0.31 9.71
C ALA A 196 -5.17 -0.49 9.72
N SER A 197 -4.62 -1.33 8.82
CA SER A 197 -3.16 -1.53 8.72
C SER A 197 -2.43 -0.25 8.34
N LEU A 198 -2.96 0.52 7.38
CA LEU A 198 -2.37 1.79 6.96
C LEU A 198 -2.43 2.84 8.08
N ALA A 199 -3.55 2.92 8.80
CA ALA A 199 -3.71 3.81 9.94
C ALA A 199 -2.72 3.44 11.06
N ALA A 200 -2.59 2.15 11.39
CA ALA A 200 -1.67 1.66 12.40
C ALA A 200 -0.20 1.86 12.02
N ALA A 201 0.19 1.65 10.75
CA ALA A 201 1.55 1.91 10.27
C ALA A 201 1.91 3.41 10.35
N THR A 202 0.99 4.29 9.96
CA THR A 202 1.17 5.74 10.08
C THR A 202 1.25 6.17 11.55
N HIS A 203 0.43 5.56 12.42
CA HIS A 203 0.49 5.83 13.86
C HIS A 203 1.82 5.38 14.46
N LEU A 204 2.30 4.19 14.13
CA LEU A 204 3.60 3.69 14.57
C LEU A 204 4.75 4.63 14.14
N ASP A 205 4.78 5.08 12.88
CA ASP A 205 5.78 6.05 12.39
C ASP A 205 5.73 7.35 13.22
N ALA A 206 4.53 7.88 13.45
CA ALA A 206 4.34 9.09 14.26
C ALA A 206 4.80 8.90 15.71
N SER A 207 4.48 7.76 16.34
CA SER A 207 4.87 7.46 17.72
C SER A 207 6.39 7.31 17.85
N VAL A 208 7.05 6.62 16.92
CA VAL A 208 8.52 6.49 16.92
C VAL A 208 9.19 7.86 16.80
N ARG A 209 8.70 8.74 15.91
CA ARG A 209 9.23 10.11 15.72
C ARG A 209 9.10 11.01 16.95
N GLN A 210 8.25 10.68 17.92
CA GLN A 210 8.19 11.44 19.18
C GLN A 210 9.39 11.16 20.09
N HIS A 211 10.09 10.05 19.88
CA HIS A 211 11.14 9.57 20.76
C HIS A 211 12.55 9.68 20.21
N VAL A 212 12.71 9.88 18.89
CA VAL A 212 14.02 9.94 18.22
C VAL A 212 14.13 11.17 17.33
N ALA A 213 15.36 11.63 17.10
CA ALA A 213 15.61 12.75 16.21
C ALA A 213 15.15 12.43 14.78
N SER A 214 14.71 13.45 14.05
CA SER A 214 14.07 13.26 12.74
C SER A 214 15.00 12.64 11.68
N ASP A 215 16.31 12.80 11.82
CA ASP A 215 17.35 12.27 10.94
C ASP A 215 17.80 10.84 11.31
N GLU A 216 17.51 10.39 12.52
CA GLU A 216 17.76 9.03 13.01
C GLU A 216 16.52 8.11 12.88
N ALA A 217 15.33 8.70 12.72
CA ALA A 217 14.07 7.98 12.66
C ALA A 217 14.02 6.95 11.51
N VAL A 218 13.44 5.77 11.82
CA VAL A 218 13.14 4.75 10.82
C VAL A 218 12.25 5.32 9.73
N ARG A 219 12.55 4.97 8.48
CA ARG A 219 11.72 5.33 7.33
C ARG A 219 10.64 4.28 7.08
N PHE A 220 9.43 4.56 7.54
CA PHE A 220 8.26 3.72 7.30
C PHE A 220 7.59 3.92 5.94
N ASP A 221 8.06 4.85 5.09
CA ASP A 221 7.50 5.13 3.77
C ASP A 221 7.28 3.87 2.92
N PRO A 222 8.22 2.90 2.83
CA PRO A 222 8.03 1.73 1.99
C PRO A 222 6.79 0.89 2.38
N LEU A 223 6.54 0.74 3.69
CA LEU A 223 5.36 0.03 4.20
C LEU A 223 4.08 0.83 3.94
N ILE A 224 4.08 2.13 4.25
CA ILE A 224 2.93 3.03 4.07
C ILE A 224 2.51 3.09 2.60
N VAL A 225 3.48 3.25 1.69
CA VAL A 225 3.22 3.28 0.24
C VAL A 225 2.66 1.95 -0.25
N LEU A 226 3.21 0.82 0.21
CA LEU A 226 2.72 -0.51 -0.19
C LEU A 226 1.28 -0.74 0.27
N LEU A 227 0.96 -0.41 1.51
CA LEU A 227 -0.40 -0.53 2.06
C LEU A 227 -1.38 0.40 1.34
N THR A 228 -0.96 1.62 0.99
CA THR A 228 -1.76 2.55 0.20
C THR A 228 -2.08 1.98 -1.19
N GLN A 229 -1.09 1.39 -1.87
CA GLN A 229 -1.31 0.74 -3.18
C GLN A 229 -2.30 -0.42 -3.10
N ALA A 230 -2.14 -1.31 -2.11
CA ALA A 230 -3.05 -2.43 -1.89
C ALA A 230 -4.48 -1.94 -1.59
N LYS A 231 -4.59 -0.97 -0.67
CA LYS A 231 -5.85 -0.33 -0.29
C LYS A 231 -6.57 0.25 -1.51
N ASP A 232 -5.89 1.09 -2.28
CA ASP A 232 -6.52 1.82 -3.37
C ASP A 232 -6.98 0.88 -4.49
N LEU A 233 -6.22 -0.19 -4.76
CA LEU A 233 -6.63 -1.26 -5.65
C LEU A 233 -7.94 -1.91 -5.19
N VAL A 234 -7.98 -2.39 -3.93
CA VAL A 234 -9.16 -3.06 -3.36
C VAL A 234 -10.37 -2.13 -3.31
N ASP A 235 -10.19 -0.89 -2.86
CA ASP A 235 -11.25 0.12 -2.77
C ASP A 235 -11.84 0.46 -4.14
N ALA A 236 -11.01 0.54 -5.19
CA ALA A 236 -11.47 0.82 -6.54
C ALA A 236 -12.39 -0.30 -7.06
N HIS A 237 -12.03 -1.56 -6.82
CA HIS A 237 -12.84 -2.71 -7.22
C HIS A 237 -14.09 -2.88 -6.37
N ARG A 238 -14.02 -2.59 -5.06
CA ARG A 238 -15.19 -2.59 -4.16
C ARG A 238 -16.25 -1.58 -4.57
N LYS A 239 -15.85 -0.34 -4.87
CA LYS A 239 -16.78 0.71 -5.34
C LYS A 239 -17.45 0.35 -6.67
N ARG A 240 -16.76 -0.42 -7.53
CA ARG A 240 -17.32 -0.90 -8.81
C ARG A 240 -18.30 -2.06 -8.63
N ALA A 241 -18.09 -2.91 -7.62
CA ALA A 241 -18.94 -4.07 -7.33
C ALA A 241 -20.24 -3.71 -6.58
N GLN A 242 -20.29 -2.59 -5.86
CA GLN A 242 -21.55 -2.10 -5.29
C GLN A 242 -22.45 -1.58 -6.43
N PRO A 243 -23.64 -2.17 -6.65
CA PRO A 243 -24.63 -1.54 -7.51
C PRO A 243 -24.92 -0.16 -6.90
N ALA A 244 -24.90 0.88 -7.74
CA ALA A 244 -25.24 2.23 -7.32
C ALA A 244 -26.51 2.17 -6.45
N ALA A 245 -26.39 2.51 -5.17
CA ALA A 245 -27.54 2.53 -4.27
C ALA A 245 -28.66 3.37 -4.91
N PRO A 246 -29.93 2.93 -4.87
CA PRO A 246 -31.02 3.72 -5.42
C PRO A 246 -31.04 5.06 -4.69
N ALA A 247 -30.67 6.12 -5.39
CA ALA A 247 -30.70 7.47 -4.85
C ALA A 247 -32.13 7.77 -4.38
N SER A 248 -32.29 8.14 -3.11
CA SER A 248 -33.54 8.70 -2.60
C SER A 248 -33.96 9.87 -3.51
N PRO A 249 -35.25 9.97 -3.88
CA PRO A 249 -35.71 11.00 -4.79
C PRO A 249 -35.63 12.37 -4.10
N LEU A 250 -34.62 13.15 -4.45
CA LEU A 250 -34.64 14.59 -4.27
C LEU A 250 -35.34 15.23 -5.48
N PRO A 251 -36.09 16.32 -5.27
CA PRO A 251 -37.00 16.87 -6.25
C PRO A 251 -36.25 17.42 -7.46
N ASP A 252 -36.89 17.27 -8.63
CA ASP A 252 -36.54 17.81 -9.94
C ASP A 252 -35.46 18.91 -9.91
N SER A 253 -34.23 18.50 -10.15
CA SER A 253 -33.30 19.33 -10.91
C SER A 253 -33.00 18.58 -12.19
N SER A 254 -33.43 19.19 -13.29
CA SER A 254 -33.21 18.77 -14.66
C SER A 254 -31.80 18.20 -14.85
N LYS A 255 -31.70 16.86 -14.88
CA LYS A 255 -30.47 16.17 -15.24
C LYS A 255 -30.15 16.51 -16.69
N ALA A 256 -29.19 17.41 -16.89
CA ALA A 256 -28.41 17.42 -18.12
C ALA A 256 -27.74 16.04 -18.22
N SER A 257 -28.22 15.23 -19.15
CA SER A 257 -27.60 13.94 -19.47
C SER A 257 -26.25 14.23 -20.12
N TYR A 258 -25.18 14.06 -19.37
CA TYR A 258 -23.84 14.20 -19.94
C TYR A 258 -23.55 13.02 -20.87
N PRO A 259 -22.91 13.25 -22.02
CA PRO A 259 -22.48 12.15 -22.88
C PRO A 259 -21.45 11.29 -22.13
N GLU A 260 -21.74 10.01 -21.89
CA GLU A 260 -20.72 9.01 -21.51
C GLU A 260 -19.67 8.81 -22.61
N VAL A 261 -19.98 9.27 -23.82
CA VAL A 261 -19.14 9.19 -25.01
C VAL A 261 -18.94 10.60 -25.54
N ILE A 262 -17.68 11.02 -25.68
CA ILE A 262 -17.31 12.28 -26.33
C ILE A 262 -17.63 12.16 -27.82
N ARG A 263 -18.63 12.90 -28.32
CA ARG A 263 -19.10 12.81 -29.71
C ARG A 263 -18.58 13.94 -30.57
N ASN A 264 -18.33 15.10 -30.00
CA ASN A 264 -17.90 16.29 -30.72
C ASN A 264 -16.90 17.13 -29.89
N ARG A 265 -16.35 18.19 -30.50
CA ARG A 265 -15.36 19.07 -29.86
C ARG A 265 -15.96 19.90 -28.72
N ASP A 266 -17.24 20.23 -28.79
CA ASP A 266 -17.91 21.01 -27.75
C ASP A 266 -18.06 20.17 -26.47
N ASP A 267 -18.32 18.87 -26.60
CA ASP A 267 -18.32 17.92 -25.47
C ASP A 267 -16.95 17.90 -24.76
N VAL A 268 -15.85 17.96 -25.51
CA VAL A 268 -14.48 18.03 -24.95
C VAL A 268 -14.29 19.31 -24.15
N VAL A 269 -14.72 20.45 -24.70
CA VAL A 269 -14.60 21.75 -24.04
C VAL A 269 -15.43 21.77 -22.76
N GLU A 270 -16.65 21.23 -22.77
CA GLU A 270 -17.53 21.16 -21.61
C GLU A 270 -16.94 20.28 -20.49
N ILE A 271 -16.41 19.10 -20.85
CA ILE A 271 -15.79 18.18 -19.89
C ILE A 271 -14.53 18.79 -19.27
N LEU A 272 -13.65 19.39 -20.09
CA LEU A 272 -12.45 20.07 -19.59
C LEU A 272 -12.80 21.21 -18.62
N GLY A 273 -13.86 21.98 -18.92
CA GLY A 273 -14.33 23.05 -18.04
C GLY A 273 -14.79 22.53 -16.67
N ARG A 274 -15.47 21.37 -16.63
CA ARG A 274 -15.91 20.73 -15.37
C ARG A 274 -14.74 20.19 -14.56
N ILE A 275 -13.73 19.62 -15.22
CA ILE A 275 -12.50 19.16 -14.55
C ILE A 275 -11.79 20.37 -13.91
N CYS A 276 -11.63 21.48 -14.63
CA CYS A 276 -11.06 22.71 -14.06
C CYS A 276 -11.86 23.22 -12.86
N HIS A 277 -13.20 23.22 -12.94
CA HIS A 277 -14.06 23.65 -11.84
C HIS A 277 -13.90 22.76 -10.59
N TRP A 278 -13.78 21.44 -10.77
CA TRP A 278 -13.53 20.53 -9.66
C TRP A 278 -12.20 20.86 -8.95
N TYR A 279 -11.12 21.06 -9.70
CA TYR A 279 -9.82 21.42 -9.12
C TYR A 279 -9.86 22.77 -8.38
N GLN A 280 -10.61 23.76 -8.89
CA GLN A 280 -10.78 25.04 -8.20
C GLN A 280 -11.46 24.92 -6.84
N VAL A 281 -12.36 23.95 -6.66
CA VAL A 281 -13.13 23.74 -5.43
C VAL A 281 -12.40 22.78 -4.47
N ASN A 282 -11.77 21.73 -4.99
CA ASN A 282 -11.23 20.64 -4.20
C ASN A 282 -9.71 20.73 -3.97
N GLU A 283 -8.95 21.31 -4.90
CA GLU A 283 -7.48 21.37 -4.86
C GLU A 283 -6.93 22.69 -5.44
N PRO A 284 -7.17 23.85 -4.78
CA PRO A 284 -6.88 25.17 -5.33
C PRO A 284 -5.38 25.46 -5.53
N ALA A 285 -4.48 24.67 -4.91
CA ALA A 285 -3.03 24.79 -5.08
C ALA A 285 -2.48 23.96 -6.27
N SER A 286 -3.33 23.23 -6.99
CA SER A 286 -2.92 22.42 -8.13
C SER A 286 -2.53 23.29 -9.33
N PRO A 287 -1.40 23.01 -10.02
CA PRO A 287 -1.02 23.72 -11.25
C PRO A 287 -1.80 23.26 -12.49
N LEU A 288 -2.61 22.19 -12.37
CA LEU A 288 -3.32 21.56 -13.49
C LEU A 288 -4.38 22.45 -14.16
N PRO A 289 -5.20 23.26 -13.45
CA PRO A 289 -6.19 24.13 -14.09
C PRO A 289 -5.60 25.07 -15.15
N ALA A 290 -4.43 25.66 -14.87
CA ALA A 290 -3.77 26.57 -15.80
C ALA A 290 -3.33 25.87 -17.11
N LEU A 291 -2.92 24.59 -17.03
CA LEU A 291 -2.54 23.78 -18.18
C LEU A 291 -3.77 23.31 -18.97
N LEU A 292 -4.84 22.93 -18.28
CA LEU A 292 -6.09 22.47 -18.88
C LEU A 292 -6.84 23.60 -19.58
N GLU A 293 -6.88 24.81 -19.01
CA GLU A 293 -7.41 26.00 -19.68
C GLU A 293 -6.64 26.33 -20.96
N ARG A 294 -5.30 26.15 -20.94
CA ARG A 294 -4.48 26.31 -22.12
C ARG A 294 -4.84 25.25 -23.17
N ALA A 295 -4.99 23.99 -22.79
CA ALA A 295 -5.43 22.92 -23.69
C ALA A 295 -6.83 23.17 -24.27
N GLN A 296 -7.78 23.64 -23.46
CA GLN A 296 -9.15 23.95 -23.87
C GLN A 296 -9.19 25.03 -24.96
N ARG A 297 -8.33 26.06 -24.88
CA ARG A 297 -8.21 27.11 -25.92
C ARG A 297 -7.63 26.58 -27.24
N LEU A 298 -6.92 25.46 -27.23
CA LEU A 298 -6.34 24.85 -28.43
C LEU A 298 -7.34 23.92 -29.14
N VAL A 299 -8.33 23.36 -28.42
CA VAL A 299 -9.38 22.48 -28.97
C VAL A 299 -10.27 23.18 -29.99
N SER A 300 -10.47 24.50 -29.84
CA SER A 300 -11.34 25.32 -30.69
C SER A 300 -10.63 26.01 -31.86
N LYS A 301 -9.29 25.90 -31.99
CA LYS A 301 -8.51 26.53 -33.06
C LYS A 301 -8.19 25.54 -34.18
N ASP A 302 -8.22 26.02 -35.43
CA ASP A 302 -7.72 25.29 -36.59
C ASP A 302 -6.20 25.10 -36.44
N PHE A 303 -5.72 23.85 -36.57
CA PHE A 303 -4.33 23.45 -36.28
C PHE A 303 -3.31 24.26 -37.08
N MET A 304 -3.68 24.71 -38.29
CA MET A 304 -2.85 25.58 -39.13
C MET A 304 -2.69 27.01 -38.60
N ALA A 305 -3.69 27.53 -37.88
CA ALA A 305 -3.56 28.81 -37.17
C ALA A 305 -2.63 28.69 -35.95
N LEU A 306 -2.65 27.52 -35.30
CA LEU A 306 -1.81 27.18 -34.15
C LEU A 306 -0.31 27.14 -34.48
N ILE A 307 0.07 26.52 -35.61
CA ILE A 307 1.47 26.49 -36.08
C ILE A 307 1.95 27.90 -36.45
N LYS A 308 1.08 28.72 -37.07
CA LYS A 308 1.38 30.12 -37.40
C LYS A 308 1.65 30.99 -36.15
N GLU A 309 1.02 30.67 -35.03
CA GLU A 309 1.08 31.42 -33.78
C GLU A 309 2.24 30.97 -32.86
N LEU A 310 2.59 29.68 -32.87
CA LEU A 310 3.60 29.09 -31.98
C LEU A 310 4.99 28.92 -32.59
N ALA A 311 5.11 28.75 -33.90
CA ALA A 311 6.39 28.54 -34.58
C ALA A 311 6.29 28.93 -36.07
N PRO A 312 6.41 30.22 -36.42
CA PRO A 312 6.22 30.71 -37.79
C PRO A 312 7.10 30.02 -38.84
N GLU A 313 8.31 29.59 -38.45
CA GLU A 313 9.29 28.94 -39.32
C GLU A 313 8.98 27.44 -39.56
N GLY A 314 8.19 26.79 -38.69
CA GLY A 314 7.86 25.36 -38.79
C GLY A 314 6.79 25.01 -39.83
N VAL A 315 6.07 26.02 -40.35
CA VAL A 315 5.00 25.83 -41.36
C VAL A 315 5.56 25.27 -42.67
N ALA A 316 6.74 25.72 -43.09
CA ALA A 316 7.38 25.29 -44.33
C ALA A 316 7.88 23.84 -44.23
N GLN A 317 8.44 23.46 -43.09
CA GLN A 317 8.95 22.11 -42.82
C GLN A 317 7.82 21.08 -42.71
N TYR A 318 6.69 21.43 -42.08
CA TYR A 318 5.53 20.55 -42.01
C TYR A 318 4.90 20.29 -43.39
N ARG A 319 4.76 21.32 -44.24
CA ARG A 319 4.26 21.14 -45.63
C ARG A 319 5.13 20.19 -46.44
N SER A 320 6.45 20.26 -46.24
CA SER A 320 7.40 19.36 -46.88
C SER A 320 7.30 17.91 -46.39
N ILE A 321 7.01 17.68 -45.11
CA ILE A 321 6.88 16.33 -44.52
C ILE A 321 5.49 15.72 -44.79
N ALA A 322 4.44 16.52 -44.83
CA ALA A 322 3.06 16.07 -45.03
C ALA A 322 2.66 15.87 -46.50
N GLY A 323 3.56 16.11 -47.47
CA GLY A 323 3.31 15.86 -48.89
C GLY A 323 2.27 16.78 -49.55
N LEU A 324 1.93 17.90 -48.91
CA LEU A 324 1.02 18.90 -49.46
C LEU A 324 1.81 19.80 -50.42
N ALA A 325 1.67 19.53 -51.73
CA ALA A 325 2.35 20.28 -52.77
C ALA A 325 2.14 21.80 -52.59
N VAL A 326 3.22 22.55 -52.79
CA VAL A 326 3.18 23.99 -52.99
C VAL A 326 2.41 24.24 -54.29
N GLY A 327 1.14 24.62 -54.16
CA GLY A 327 0.44 25.27 -55.26
C GLY A 327 1.06 26.65 -55.49
N GLU A 328 1.92 26.75 -56.49
CA GLU A 328 2.37 28.01 -57.06
C GLU A 328 1.23 28.67 -57.85
N GLY A 329 1.09 30.00 -57.69
CA GLY A 329 0.35 30.91 -58.58
C GLY A 329 -1.17 30.91 -58.38
N THR A 330 -1.85 32.04 -58.12
CA THR A 330 -1.65 33.43 -58.58
C THR A 330 -2.26 34.41 -57.57
#